data_AF-A0ABD3N8H1-F1
#
_entry.id   AF-A0ABD3N8H1-F1
#
_cell.length_a   1.000
_cell.length_b   1.000
_cell.length_c   1.000
_cell.angle_alpha   90.00
_cell.angle_beta   90.00
_cell.angle_gamma   90.00
#
_symmetry.space_group_name_H-M   'P 1'
#
loop_
_entity.id
_entity.type
_entity.pdbx_description
1 polymer ?
#
loop_
_entity_poly.entity_id
_entity_poly.type
_entity_poly.pdbx_seq_one_letter_code
_entity_poly.pdbx_strand_id
1 'polypeptide(L)'
;MPRTSRKQREEQRAKNRLFPGPKMKPRPLDFDEELVRKAPTFLKWTALADGQSLTYACRTFTKGNGDDEERLMRRIMIARRNNLKDHAVLKRARALEAEKIKEEVDETSLTTAIMMEEPRKQSLSDEEETHHDQSSLIEFSSIEQQQATATYPSIISTNPSGTKRRYIPGKLRPSDHEILSEMDVSAVESTRSYRKWLSLADGETLSYNQDYIKGDPEQDWLLRKNIWRRMRYRRENAQKVKEMQREELQQHQLLDGESDVNELGTTMDEATSLQVQSVVDAAVAAAAAAHAESYADCFDAVAVAALDAGTVSRVGGDVGEENGGEGEEGIISALDAAAQLAASVLNPGGVGLDPEEEGHGEEVVHCV
;
A
#
# COMPACT_ATOMS: atom_id res chain seq x y z
N MET A 1 -13.08 8.49 -34.02
CA MET A 1 -12.38 7.22 -33.71
C MET A 1 -13.13 6.05 -34.34
N PRO A 2 -12.61 5.41 -35.39
CA PRO A 2 -13.27 4.27 -36.04
C PRO A 2 -13.43 3.10 -35.05
N ARG A 3 -14.64 2.53 -34.97
CA ARG A 3 -14.90 1.36 -34.12
C ARG A 3 -14.21 0.14 -34.76
N THR A 4 -13.30 -0.50 -34.02
CA THR A 4 -12.71 -1.78 -34.44
C THR A 4 -13.81 -2.81 -34.69
N SER A 5 -13.70 -3.56 -35.78
CA SER A 5 -14.73 -4.53 -36.16
C SER A 5 -14.84 -5.63 -35.10
N ARG A 6 -16.04 -6.22 -34.93
CA ARG A 6 -16.26 -7.33 -33.99
C ARG A 6 -15.26 -8.48 -34.23
N LYS A 7 -14.96 -8.77 -35.50
CA LYS A 7 -13.98 -9.77 -35.94
C LYS A 7 -12.57 -9.44 -35.41
N GLN A 8 -12.14 -8.18 -35.51
CA GLN A 8 -10.85 -7.74 -34.96
C GLN A 8 -10.78 -7.88 -33.43
N ARG A 9 -11.87 -7.62 -32.71
CA ARG A 9 -11.90 -7.81 -31.24
C ARG A 9 -11.84 -9.28 -30.83
N GLU A 10 -12.51 -10.16 -31.56
CA GLU A 10 -12.44 -11.61 -31.33
C GLU A 10 -11.05 -12.15 -31.65
N GLU A 11 -10.46 -11.73 -32.77
CA GLU A 11 -9.09 -12.09 -33.14
C GLU A 11 -8.07 -11.58 -32.12
N GLN A 12 -8.23 -10.34 -31.63
CA GLN A 12 -7.34 -9.78 -30.61
C GLN A 12 -7.53 -10.46 -29.25
N ARG A 13 -8.74 -10.93 -28.92
CA ARG A 13 -8.97 -11.80 -27.76
C ARG A 13 -8.33 -13.17 -27.92
N ALA A 14 -8.39 -13.76 -29.13
CA ALA A 14 -7.74 -15.02 -29.43
C ALA A 14 -6.20 -14.89 -29.36
N LYS A 15 -5.64 -13.81 -29.92
CA LYS A 15 -4.22 -13.46 -29.81
C LYS A 15 -3.79 -13.22 -28.36
N ASN A 16 -4.60 -12.53 -27.56
CA ASN A 16 -4.33 -12.35 -26.13
C ASN A 16 -4.45 -13.65 -25.32
N ARG A 17 -5.14 -14.68 -25.83
CA ARG A 17 -5.08 -16.04 -25.25
C ARG A 17 -3.79 -16.77 -25.63
N LEU A 18 -3.16 -16.39 -26.75
CA LEU A 18 -1.98 -17.06 -27.30
C LEU A 18 -0.67 -16.59 -26.64
N PHE A 19 -0.62 -15.41 -26.04
CA PHE A 19 0.55 -14.99 -25.28
C PHE A 19 0.54 -15.69 -23.92
N PRO A 20 1.43 -16.67 -23.67
CA PRO A 20 1.56 -17.25 -22.34
C PRO A 20 1.86 -16.10 -21.39
N GLY A 21 1.03 -15.95 -20.36
CA GLY A 21 1.31 -14.97 -19.32
C GLY A 21 2.71 -15.21 -18.74
N PRO A 22 3.33 -14.21 -18.11
CA PRO A 22 4.63 -14.38 -17.45
C PRO A 22 4.65 -15.68 -16.66
N LYS A 23 5.67 -16.53 -16.90
CA LYS A 23 5.80 -17.83 -16.24
C LYS A 23 5.68 -17.62 -14.74
N MET A 24 4.85 -18.45 -14.11
CA MET A 24 4.57 -18.35 -12.68
C MET A 24 5.86 -18.56 -11.90
N LYS A 25 6.25 -17.57 -11.08
CA LYS A 25 7.35 -17.73 -10.12
C LYS A 25 7.05 -18.88 -9.14
N PRO A 26 8.03 -19.44 -8.42
CA PRO A 26 7.79 -20.39 -7.34
C PRO A 26 6.73 -19.86 -6.34
N ARG A 27 5.99 -20.78 -5.75
CA ARG A 27 4.94 -20.44 -4.76
C ARG A 27 5.59 -19.74 -3.56
N PRO A 28 5.07 -18.60 -3.08
CA PRO A 28 5.60 -17.97 -1.88
C PRO A 28 5.57 -18.93 -0.69
N LEU A 29 6.58 -18.86 0.18
CA LEU A 29 6.68 -19.69 1.40
C LEU A 29 5.47 -19.50 2.34
N ASP A 30 4.86 -18.32 2.31
CA ASP A 30 3.69 -17.96 3.14
C ASP A 30 2.34 -18.29 2.49
N PHE A 31 2.33 -19.14 1.46
CA PHE A 31 1.10 -19.55 0.77
C PHE A 31 0.30 -20.54 1.63
N ASP A 32 -0.75 -20.05 2.27
CA ASP A 32 -1.72 -20.89 2.99
C ASP A 32 -2.80 -21.42 2.02
N GLU A 33 -2.60 -22.65 1.57
CA GLU A 33 -3.49 -23.33 0.62
C GLU A 33 -4.87 -23.62 1.22
N GLU A 34 -4.93 -24.07 2.48
CA GLU A 34 -6.20 -24.41 3.13
C GLU A 34 -7.11 -23.19 3.24
N LEU A 35 -6.51 -22.04 3.55
CA LEU A 35 -7.20 -20.76 3.64
C LEU A 35 -7.79 -20.33 2.30
N VAL A 36 -7.09 -20.60 1.20
CA VAL A 36 -7.58 -20.31 -0.17
C VAL A 36 -8.69 -21.27 -0.55
N ARG A 37 -8.57 -22.57 -0.22
CA ARG A 37 -9.60 -23.57 -0.52
C ARG A 37 -10.93 -23.31 0.18
N LYS A 38 -10.89 -22.73 1.38
CA LYS A 38 -12.08 -22.30 2.13
C LYS A 38 -12.72 -21.02 1.57
N ALA A 39 -12.08 -20.33 0.62
CA ALA A 39 -12.62 -19.09 0.07
C ALA A 39 -13.88 -19.35 -0.80
N PRO A 40 -14.94 -18.55 -0.70
CA PRO A 40 -16.17 -18.74 -1.47
C PRO A 40 -15.96 -18.79 -2.99
N THR A 41 -14.99 -18.02 -3.50
CA THR A 41 -14.63 -18.03 -4.93
C THR A 41 -14.03 -19.37 -5.35
N PHE A 42 -13.21 -19.99 -4.50
CA PHE A 42 -12.63 -21.30 -4.79
C PHE A 42 -13.70 -22.40 -4.71
N LEU A 43 -14.61 -22.32 -3.75
CA LEU A 43 -15.75 -23.24 -3.68
C LEU A 43 -16.60 -23.18 -4.96
N LYS A 44 -16.89 -21.97 -5.47
CA LYS A 44 -17.55 -21.80 -6.77
C LYS A 44 -16.77 -22.40 -7.92
N TRP A 45 -15.44 -22.30 -7.90
CA TRP A 45 -14.56 -22.91 -8.90
C TRP A 45 -14.61 -24.43 -8.85
N THR A 46 -14.53 -25.03 -7.66
CA THR A 46 -14.56 -26.49 -7.51
C THR A 46 -15.85 -27.11 -8.04
N ALA A 47 -16.97 -26.39 -7.93
CA ALA A 47 -18.28 -26.81 -8.43
C ALA A 47 -18.44 -26.74 -9.96
N LEU A 48 -17.52 -26.11 -10.69
CA LEU A 48 -17.56 -26.05 -12.15
C LEU A 48 -17.14 -27.39 -12.77
N ALA A 49 -17.64 -27.71 -13.96
CA ALA A 49 -17.13 -28.82 -14.76
C ALA A 49 -15.85 -28.41 -15.53
N ASP A 50 -15.04 -29.39 -15.94
CA ASP A 50 -13.86 -29.12 -16.76
C ASP A 50 -14.25 -28.45 -18.08
N GLY A 51 -13.49 -27.45 -18.50
CA GLY A 51 -13.80 -26.58 -19.65
C GLY A 51 -14.69 -25.38 -19.34
N GLN A 52 -15.36 -25.33 -18.16
CA GLN A 52 -16.12 -24.14 -17.76
C GLN A 52 -15.18 -23.03 -17.27
N SER A 53 -15.61 -21.77 -17.45
CA SER A 53 -14.81 -20.60 -17.09
C SER A 53 -15.39 -19.79 -15.94
N LEU A 54 -14.55 -19.34 -15.02
CA LEU A 54 -14.88 -18.41 -13.94
C LEU A 54 -14.22 -17.05 -14.19
N THR A 55 -14.98 -15.97 -14.07
CA THR A 55 -14.41 -14.61 -14.08
C THR A 55 -14.23 -14.11 -12.65
N TYR A 56 -12.99 -13.82 -12.25
CA TYR A 56 -12.66 -13.28 -10.93
C TYR A 56 -11.61 -12.18 -11.03
N ALA A 57 -11.85 -11.06 -10.33
CA ALA A 57 -10.95 -9.90 -10.29
C ALA A 57 -10.45 -9.46 -11.70
N CYS A 58 -11.40 -9.40 -12.64
CA CYS A 58 -11.22 -9.05 -14.06
C CYS A 58 -10.37 -10.03 -14.88
N ARG A 59 -10.12 -11.25 -14.40
CA ARG A 59 -9.45 -12.32 -15.13
C ARG A 59 -10.39 -13.51 -15.31
N THR A 60 -10.24 -14.21 -16.43
CA THR A 60 -10.97 -15.44 -16.72
C THR A 60 -10.05 -16.63 -16.49
N PHE A 61 -10.54 -17.62 -15.77
CA PHE A 61 -9.86 -18.88 -15.49
C PHE A 61 -10.72 -20.01 -16.07
N THR A 62 -10.11 -21.04 -16.67
CA THR A 62 -10.84 -22.19 -17.21
C THR A 62 -10.47 -23.46 -16.44
N LYS A 63 -11.46 -24.21 -15.94
CA LYS A 63 -11.21 -25.42 -15.15
C LYS A 63 -10.64 -26.52 -16.05
N GLY A 64 -9.63 -27.24 -15.56
CA GLY A 64 -8.91 -28.26 -16.33
C GLY A 64 -7.87 -27.71 -17.32
N ASN A 65 -7.65 -26.40 -17.37
CA ASN A 65 -6.71 -25.77 -18.31
C ASN A 65 -5.36 -25.43 -17.64
N GLY A 66 -4.45 -26.42 -17.60
CA GLY A 66 -3.07 -26.24 -17.11
C GLY A 66 -3.01 -25.62 -15.70
N ASP A 67 -2.24 -24.53 -15.56
CA ASP A 67 -2.01 -23.85 -14.28
C ASP A 67 -3.14 -22.90 -13.83
N ASP A 68 -4.31 -22.90 -14.49
CA ASP A 68 -5.38 -21.93 -14.18
C ASP A 68 -5.92 -22.03 -12.75
N GLU A 69 -5.89 -23.23 -12.15
CA GLU A 69 -6.24 -23.43 -10.75
C GLU A 69 -5.26 -22.72 -9.81
N GLU A 70 -3.95 -22.96 -9.97
CA GLU A 70 -2.91 -22.31 -9.18
C GLU A 70 -2.92 -20.78 -9.40
N ARG A 71 -3.14 -20.33 -10.64
CA ARG A 71 -3.30 -18.89 -10.96
C ARG A 71 -4.50 -18.29 -10.25
N LEU A 72 -5.62 -19.00 -10.18
CA LEU A 72 -6.81 -18.57 -9.45
C LEU A 72 -6.51 -18.50 -7.95
N MET A 73 -5.88 -19.53 -7.39
CA MET A 73 -5.56 -19.59 -5.96
C MET A 73 -4.64 -18.43 -5.54
N ARG A 74 -3.56 -18.16 -6.30
CA ARG A 74 -2.71 -16.99 -6.07
C ARG A 74 -3.47 -15.69 -6.19
N ARG A 75 -4.39 -15.58 -7.16
CA ARG A 75 -5.20 -14.37 -7.33
C ARG A 75 -6.12 -14.13 -6.13
N ILE A 76 -6.73 -15.17 -5.58
CA ILE A 76 -7.55 -15.10 -4.37
C ILE A 76 -6.71 -14.62 -3.19
N MET A 77 -5.52 -15.19 -3.00
CA MET A 77 -4.66 -14.80 -1.89
C MET A 77 -4.16 -13.35 -2.01
N ILE A 78 -3.71 -12.92 -3.20
CA ILE A 78 -3.29 -11.52 -3.43
C ILE A 78 -4.45 -10.56 -3.13
N ALA A 79 -5.65 -10.86 -3.63
CA ALA A 79 -6.83 -10.04 -3.36
C ALA A 79 -7.13 -9.96 -1.85
N ARG A 80 -7.02 -11.07 -1.13
CA ARG A 80 -7.22 -11.12 0.32
C ARG A 80 -6.16 -10.31 1.07
N ARG A 81 -4.88 -10.45 0.71
CA ARG A 81 -3.77 -9.70 1.32
C ARG A 81 -3.94 -8.20 1.12
N ASN A 82 -4.30 -7.77 -0.10
CA ASN A 82 -4.58 -6.37 -0.38
C ASN A 82 -5.76 -5.86 0.44
N ASN A 83 -6.86 -6.62 0.50
CA ASN A 83 -8.01 -6.25 1.32
C ASN A 83 -7.66 -6.13 2.82
N LEU A 84 -6.80 -7.01 3.35
CA LEU A 84 -6.36 -6.98 4.75
C LEU A 84 -5.46 -5.77 5.02
N LYS A 85 -4.47 -5.51 4.16
CA LYS A 85 -3.58 -4.34 4.27
C LYS A 85 -4.40 -3.05 4.21
N ASP A 86 -5.26 -2.93 3.20
CA ASP A 86 -6.12 -1.76 3.04
C ASP A 86 -7.07 -1.60 4.25
N HIS A 87 -7.64 -2.69 4.77
CA HIS A 87 -8.50 -2.61 5.97
C HIS A 87 -7.74 -2.19 7.23
N ALA A 88 -6.52 -2.69 7.43
CA ALA A 88 -5.71 -2.35 8.60
C ALA A 88 -5.33 -0.87 8.57
N VAL A 89 -4.83 -0.38 7.43
CA VAL A 89 -4.49 1.03 7.21
C VAL A 89 -5.73 1.91 7.39
N LEU A 90 -6.86 1.55 6.78
CA LEU A 90 -8.10 2.31 6.93
C LEU A 90 -8.64 2.31 8.38
N LYS A 91 -8.45 1.22 9.13
CA LYS A 91 -8.85 1.15 10.54
C LYS A 91 -7.96 2.06 11.40
N ARG A 92 -6.64 2.06 11.17
CA ARG A 92 -5.69 2.96 11.82
C ARG A 92 -6.03 4.43 11.49
N ALA A 93 -6.27 4.74 10.21
CA ALA A 93 -6.60 6.10 9.76
C ALA A 93 -7.86 6.65 10.46
N ARG A 94 -8.89 5.80 10.58
CA ARG A 94 -10.14 6.18 11.25
C ARG A 94 -9.98 6.31 12.77
N ALA A 95 -9.09 5.53 13.38
CA ALA A 95 -8.80 5.67 14.80
C ALA A 95 -8.13 7.02 15.07
N LEU A 96 -7.10 7.37 14.29
CA LEU A 96 -6.41 8.67 14.38
C LEU A 96 -7.36 9.85 14.10
N GLU A 97 -8.22 9.75 13.08
CA GLU A 97 -9.22 10.79 12.79
C GLU A 97 -10.24 10.94 13.93
N ALA A 98 -10.62 9.84 14.59
CA ALA A 98 -11.52 9.89 15.73
C ALA A 98 -10.85 10.48 16.99
N GLU A 99 -9.56 10.23 17.20
CA GLU A 99 -8.78 10.84 18.28
C GLU A 99 -8.61 12.35 18.05
N LYS A 100 -8.26 12.75 16.83
CA LYS A 100 -8.18 14.17 16.45
C LYS A 100 -9.50 14.93 16.65
N ILE A 101 -10.62 14.33 16.22
CA ILE A 101 -11.95 14.94 16.44
C ILE A 101 -12.26 15.06 17.94
N LYS A 102 -11.82 14.09 18.75
CA LYS A 102 -12.02 14.14 20.20
C LYS A 102 -11.23 15.29 20.82
N GLU A 103 -9.97 15.49 20.42
CA GLU A 103 -9.14 16.62 20.85
C GLU A 103 -9.76 17.97 20.47
N GLU A 104 -10.23 18.13 19.22
CA GLU A 104 -10.89 19.37 18.76
C GLU A 104 -12.18 19.66 19.55
N VAL A 105 -12.96 18.64 19.89
CA VAL A 105 -14.18 18.79 20.72
C VAL A 105 -13.82 19.18 22.15
N ASP A 106 -12.76 18.60 22.72
CA ASP A 106 -12.32 18.92 24.08
C ASP A 106 -11.80 20.38 24.15
N GLU A 107 -11.05 20.84 23.14
CA GLU A 107 -10.58 22.25 23.04
C GLU A 107 -11.73 23.25 22.87
N THR A 108 -12.70 22.95 21.98
CA THR A 108 -13.86 23.82 21.78
C THR A 108 -14.79 23.85 22.98
N SER A 109 -14.92 22.71 23.68
CA SER A 109 -15.66 22.64 24.95
C SER A 109 -14.99 23.50 26.03
N LEU A 110 -13.65 23.46 26.13
CA LEU A 110 -12.90 24.26 27.09
C LEU A 110 -13.06 25.77 26.80
N THR A 111 -12.98 26.15 25.52
CA THR A 111 -13.14 27.53 25.07
C THR A 111 -14.56 28.05 25.35
N THR A 112 -15.58 27.21 25.08
CA THR A 112 -16.98 27.57 25.35
C THR A 112 -17.25 27.70 26.85
N ALA A 113 -16.66 26.84 27.68
CA ALA A 113 -16.77 26.93 29.13
C ALA A 113 -16.18 28.25 29.65
N ILE A 114 -15.00 28.65 29.16
CA ILE A 114 -14.36 29.93 29.53
C ILE A 114 -15.22 31.13 29.13
N MET A 115 -15.83 31.13 27.94
CA MET A 115 -16.71 32.22 27.50
C MET A 115 -18.03 32.32 28.29
N MET A 116 -18.47 31.24 28.95
CA MET A 116 -19.67 31.24 29.79
C MET A 116 -19.41 31.54 31.26
N GLU A 117 -18.15 31.56 31.72
CA GLU A 117 -17.77 31.92 33.09
C GLU A 117 -17.56 33.43 33.31
N GLU A 118 -17.71 34.27 32.28
CA GLU A 118 -17.63 35.73 32.48
C GLU A 118 -18.84 36.29 33.27
N PRO A 119 -18.61 37.21 34.20
CA PRO A 119 -19.41 37.32 35.42
C PRO A 119 -20.73 38.06 35.21
N ARG A 120 -21.85 37.37 35.53
CA ARG A 120 -23.10 38.00 35.98
C ARG A 120 -22.90 38.68 37.36
N LYS A 121 -22.08 39.72 37.42
CA LYS A 121 -22.01 40.64 38.56
C LYS A 121 -21.70 42.05 38.06
N GLN A 122 -22.75 42.81 37.76
CA GLN A 122 -22.96 44.20 38.21
C GLN A 122 -24.06 44.89 37.40
N SER A 123 -25.28 44.89 37.93
CA SER A 123 -26.19 46.04 37.90
C SER A 123 -27.34 45.81 38.89
N LEU A 124 -26.99 45.97 40.17
CA LEU A 124 -27.95 46.20 41.25
C LEU A 124 -27.72 47.66 41.67
N SER A 125 -28.50 48.57 41.08
CA SER A 125 -28.66 49.95 41.52
C SER A 125 -30.04 50.45 41.05
N ASP A 126 -31.03 50.24 41.90
CA ASP A 126 -31.92 51.24 42.52
C ASP A 126 -32.37 52.50 41.74
N GLU A 127 -33.72 52.64 41.72
CA GLU A 127 -34.63 53.81 41.57
C GLU A 127 -34.71 54.52 40.19
N GLU A 128 -35.87 54.95 39.65
CA GLU A 128 -37.09 55.54 40.24
C GLU A 128 -38.39 55.15 39.50
N GLU A 129 -39.50 55.26 40.23
CA GLU A 129 -40.88 55.33 39.76
C GLU A 129 -41.09 56.35 38.63
N THR A 130 -41.86 56.00 37.60
CA THR A 130 -42.73 56.98 36.94
C THR A 130 -43.94 56.31 36.29
N HIS A 131 -45.09 56.59 36.87
CA HIS A 131 -46.41 56.43 36.27
C HIS A 131 -46.49 57.17 34.92
N HIS A 132 -46.83 56.48 33.83
CA HIS A 132 -47.72 57.09 32.84
C HIS A 132 -48.63 56.07 32.17
N ASP A 133 -49.89 56.45 32.17
CA ASP A 133 -51.09 55.77 31.75
C ASP A 133 -51.32 55.97 30.24
N GLN A 134 -52.20 55.14 29.70
CA GLN A 134 -52.94 55.29 28.43
C GLN A 134 -52.34 54.76 27.11
N SER A 135 -52.94 53.65 26.69
CA SER A 135 -53.69 53.54 25.43
C SER A 135 -52.90 53.51 24.13
N SER A 136 -52.69 52.32 23.57
CA SER A 136 -53.37 52.00 22.31
C SER A 136 -53.45 50.50 22.07
N LEU A 137 -54.68 50.11 21.80
CA LEU A 137 -55.19 48.81 21.42
C LEU A 137 -54.75 48.54 19.96
N ILE A 138 -53.84 47.58 19.75
CA ILE A 138 -53.75 46.89 18.45
C ILE A 138 -53.87 45.40 18.74
N GLU A 139 -55.10 44.92 18.56
CA GLU A 139 -55.41 43.51 18.34
C GLU A 139 -54.65 43.04 17.10
N PHE A 140 -53.68 42.14 17.31
CA PHE A 140 -53.35 41.15 16.30
C PHE A 140 -53.46 39.77 16.92
N SER A 141 -54.49 39.08 16.43
CA SER A 141 -54.87 37.74 16.76
C SER A 141 -53.88 36.71 16.22
N SER A 142 -53.82 35.61 16.97
CA SER A 142 -53.63 34.25 16.47
C SER A 142 -52.21 33.72 16.20
N ILE A 143 -51.87 32.74 17.06
CA ILE A 143 -51.17 31.49 16.77
C ILE A 143 -49.64 31.62 16.66
N GLU A 144 -48.94 31.40 17.77
CA GLU A 144 -48.27 30.10 17.99
C GLU A 144 -47.73 30.03 19.42
N GLN A 145 -48.26 29.07 20.17
CA GLN A 145 -47.91 28.82 21.56
C GLN A 145 -46.49 28.25 21.60
N GLN A 146 -45.50 29.14 21.77
CA GLN A 146 -44.11 28.78 22.04
C GLN A 146 -44.03 28.07 23.39
N GLN A 147 -44.19 26.75 23.36
CA GLN A 147 -43.68 25.89 24.41
C GLN A 147 -42.16 26.00 24.36
N ALA A 148 -41.60 26.73 25.32
CA ALA A 148 -40.22 26.59 25.74
C ALA A 148 -40.02 25.17 26.27
N THR A 149 -39.92 24.20 25.36
CA THR A 149 -39.36 22.90 25.68
C THR A 149 -37.87 23.12 25.86
N ALA A 150 -37.42 22.99 27.10
CA ALA A 150 -36.02 22.92 27.43
C ALA A 150 -35.39 21.85 26.54
N THR A 151 -34.68 22.29 25.49
CA THR A 151 -33.85 21.45 24.64
C THR A 151 -32.70 20.94 25.50
N TYR A 152 -32.94 19.88 26.25
CA TYR A 152 -31.89 19.13 26.89
C TYR A 152 -30.92 18.66 25.79
N PRO A 153 -29.60 18.86 25.94
CA PRO A 153 -28.63 18.27 25.02
C PRO A 153 -28.86 16.76 25.05
N SER A 154 -29.37 16.25 23.94
CA SER A 154 -29.70 14.84 23.77
C SER A 154 -28.43 14.03 24.06
N ILE A 155 -28.42 13.36 25.21
CA ILE A 155 -27.36 12.45 25.62
C ILE A 155 -27.30 11.40 24.52
N ILE A 156 -26.28 11.52 23.67
CA ILE A 156 -26.07 10.69 22.50
C ILE A 156 -25.91 9.26 23.02
N SER A 157 -26.98 8.48 22.88
CA SER A 157 -27.00 7.04 23.14
C SER A 157 -25.86 6.40 22.36
N THR A 158 -24.75 6.12 23.06
CA THR A 158 -23.58 5.42 22.55
C THR A 158 -23.97 3.99 22.25
N ASN A 159 -24.42 3.72 21.03
CA ASN A 159 -24.66 2.37 20.57
C ASN A 159 -23.30 1.74 20.20
N PRO A 160 -22.81 0.72 20.93
CA PRO A 160 -21.48 0.15 20.73
C PRO A 160 -21.39 -0.74 19.47
N SER A 161 -22.52 -1.10 18.87
CA SER A 161 -22.61 -1.90 17.64
C SER A 161 -22.47 -1.02 16.39
N GLY A 162 -21.22 -0.63 16.09
CA GLY A 162 -20.81 0.31 15.04
C GLY A 162 -21.06 -0.07 13.57
N THR A 163 -22.26 -0.51 13.18
CA THR A 163 -22.58 -0.88 11.78
C THR A 163 -23.43 0.17 11.05
N LYS A 164 -24.16 1.03 11.77
CA LYS A 164 -24.78 2.22 11.16
C LYS A 164 -23.77 3.35 11.17
N ARG A 165 -23.45 3.90 9.98
CA ARG A 165 -22.70 5.16 9.86
C ARG A 165 -23.41 6.18 10.76
N ARG A 166 -22.74 6.62 11.82
CA ARG A 166 -23.25 7.70 12.67
C ARG A 166 -23.45 8.89 11.74
N TYR A 167 -24.69 9.35 11.64
CA TYR A 167 -24.94 10.68 11.11
C TYR A 167 -24.17 11.62 12.03
N ILE A 168 -23.18 12.35 11.49
CA ILE A 168 -22.51 13.38 12.26
C ILE A 168 -23.49 14.55 12.28
N PRO A 169 -24.17 14.83 13.41
CA PRO A 169 -25.10 15.95 13.48
C PRO A 169 -24.38 17.23 13.06
N GLY A 170 -24.97 17.98 12.12
CA GLY A 170 -24.41 19.21 11.58
C GLY A 170 -23.76 19.08 10.19
N LYS A 171 -23.37 17.88 9.73
CA LYS A 171 -22.86 17.72 8.36
C LYS A 171 -24.03 17.51 7.39
N LEU A 172 -24.52 18.61 6.81
CA LEU A 172 -25.54 18.59 5.76
C LEU A 172 -25.08 17.64 4.64
N ARG A 173 -26.00 16.78 4.17
CA ARG A 173 -25.72 15.97 2.98
C ARG A 173 -25.52 16.93 1.81
N PRO A 174 -24.48 16.76 0.98
CA PRO A 174 -24.24 17.66 -0.14
C PRO A 174 -25.46 17.65 -1.05
N SER A 175 -25.91 18.83 -1.43
CA SER A 175 -27.08 19.00 -2.29
C SER A 175 -26.82 18.39 -3.67
N ASP A 176 -27.88 18.07 -4.43
CA ASP A 176 -27.70 17.48 -5.76
C ASP A 176 -26.99 18.45 -6.72
N HIS A 177 -27.19 19.76 -6.55
CA HIS A 177 -26.43 20.79 -7.27
C HIS A 177 -24.94 20.78 -6.88
N GLU A 178 -24.62 20.71 -5.60
CA GLU A 178 -23.23 20.66 -5.13
C GLU A 178 -22.51 19.41 -5.68
N ILE A 179 -23.19 18.26 -5.65
CA ILE A 179 -22.69 17.02 -6.22
C ILE A 179 -22.46 17.19 -7.73
N LEU A 180 -23.38 17.81 -8.46
CA LEU A 180 -23.21 18.08 -9.89
C LEU A 180 -22.00 18.98 -10.15
N SER A 181 -21.78 20.01 -9.34
CA SER A 181 -20.63 20.93 -9.50
C SER A 181 -19.28 20.28 -9.20
N GLU A 182 -19.23 19.36 -8.25
CA GLU A 182 -17.99 18.63 -7.89
C GLU A 182 -17.77 17.39 -8.79
N MET A 183 -18.80 16.94 -9.51
CA MET A 183 -18.74 15.74 -10.33
C MET A 183 -18.08 16.01 -11.69
N ASP A 184 -16.91 15.42 -11.89
CA ASP A 184 -16.32 15.26 -13.23
C ASP A 184 -17.14 14.27 -14.06
N VAL A 185 -18.10 14.81 -14.80
CA VAL A 185 -19.04 14.04 -15.62
C VAL A 185 -18.30 13.20 -16.66
N SER A 186 -17.29 13.77 -17.32
CA SER A 186 -16.48 13.06 -18.33
C SER A 186 -15.78 11.84 -17.73
N ALA A 187 -15.23 11.98 -16.53
CA ALA A 187 -14.61 10.86 -15.83
C ALA A 187 -15.64 9.77 -15.46
N VAL A 188 -16.83 10.14 -14.98
CA VAL A 188 -17.93 9.19 -14.70
C VAL A 188 -18.36 8.45 -15.97
N GLU A 189 -18.54 9.17 -17.07
CA GLU A 189 -18.98 8.62 -18.34
C GLU A 189 -17.94 7.68 -18.97
N SER A 190 -16.66 7.94 -18.73
CA SER A 190 -15.56 7.07 -19.18
C SER A 190 -15.52 5.70 -18.48
N THR A 191 -16.18 5.57 -17.32
CA THR A 191 -16.15 4.34 -16.53
C THR A 191 -16.77 3.17 -17.28
N ARG A 192 -16.26 1.95 -17.03
CA ARG A 192 -16.76 0.73 -17.70
C ARG A 192 -18.23 0.47 -17.41
N SER A 193 -18.67 0.69 -16.16
CA SER A 193 -20.06 0.47 -15.75
C SER A 193 -21.01 1.41 -16.48
N TYR A 194 -20.65 2.69 -16.57
CA TYR A 194 -21.48 3.68 -17.27
C TYR A 194 -21.48 3.46 -18.79
N ARG A 195 -20.33 3.07 -19.38
CA ARG A 195 -20.31 2.66 -20.79
C ARG A 195 -21.19 1.43 -21.06
N LYS A 196 -21.25 0.48 -20.13
CA LYS A 196 -22.18 -0.66 -20.21
C LYS A 196 -23.62 -0.16 -20.15
N TRP A 197 -23.94 0.74 -19.21
CA TRP A 197 -25.26 1.37 -19.10
C TRP A 197 -25.70 2.07 -20.40
N LEU A 198 -24.81 2.81 -21.05
CA LEU A 198 -25.09 3.46 -22.33
C LEU A 198 -25.30 2.48 -23.49
N SER A 199 -24.80 1.25 -23.38
CA SER A 199 -24.96 0.23 -24.42
C SER A 199 -26.20 -0.64 -24.27
N LEU A 200 -26.94 -0.51 -23.17
CA LEU A 200 -28.20 -1.22 -22.93
C LEU A 200 -29.34 -0.55 -23.69
N ALA A 201 -30.33 -1.34 -24.10
CA ALA A 201 -31.57 -0.84 -24.66
C ALA A 201 -32.47 -0.26 -23.56
N ASP A 202 -33.39 0.64 -23.91
CA ASP A 202 -34.36 1.17 -22.96
C ASP A 202 -35.25 0.04 -22.42
N GLY A 203 -35.47 0.01 -21.11
CA GLY A 203 -36.15 -1.06 -20.37
C GLY A 203 -35.22 -2.17 -19.85
N GLU A 204 -33.98 -2.27 -20.32
CA GLU A 204 -33.03 -3.27 -19.79
C GLU A 204 -32.49 -2.88 -18.41
N THR A 205 -32.16 -3.90 -17.60
CA THR A 205 -31.64 -3.71 -16.25
C THR A 205 -30.11 -3.83 -16.20
N LEU A 206 -29.48 -2.90 -15.51
CA LEU A 206 -28.07 -2.98 -15.13
C LEU A 206 -27.95 -3.28 -13.64
N SER A 207 -27.51 -4.49 -13.32
CA SER A 207 -27.12 -4.82 -11.95
C SER A 207 -25.72 -4.27 -11.63
N TYR A 208 -25.63 -3.45 -10.59
CA TYR A 208 -24.37 -2.91 -10.07
C TYR A 208 -24.25 -3.15 -8.56
N ASN A 209 -24.57 -2.16 -7.73
CA ASN A 209 -24.79 -2.35 -6.28
C ASN A 209 -26.29 -2.47 -5.94
N GLN A 210 -27.11 -1.97 -6.85
CA GLN A 210 -28.56 -2.07 -6.92
C GLN A 210 -28.89 -2.25 -8.41
N ASP A 211 -30.13 -2.60 -8.71
CA ASP A 211 -30.58 -2.73 -10.09
C ASP A 211 -31.10 -1.39 -10.61
N TYR A 212 -30.64 -0.98 -11.79
CA TYR A 212 -31.03 0.25 -12.46
C TYR A 212 -31.75 -0.11 -13.76
N ILE A 213 -32.84 0.60 -14.10
CA ILE A 213 -33.62 0.38 -15.33
C ILE A 213 -33.30 1.48 -16.34
N LYS A 214 -32.82 1.10 -17.53
CA LYS A 214 -32.46 2.05 -18.57
C LYS A 214 -33.72 2.72 -19.14
N GLY A 215 -33.64 4.02 -19.41
CA GLY A 215 -34.75 4.83 -19.94
C GLY A 215 -35.38 5.75 -18.88
N ASP A 216 -35.15 5.49 -17.58
CA ASP A 216 -35.57 6.38 -16.50
C ASP A 216 -34.47 7.41 -16.19
N PRO A 217 -34.74 8.74 -16.30
CA PRO A 217 -33.75 9.79 -16.03
C PRO A 217 -33.31 9.84 -14.57
N GLU A 218 -34.18 9.47 -13.62
CA GLU A 218 -33.81 9.43 -12.20
C GLU A 218 -32.79 8.32 -11.93
N GLN A 219 -32.96 7.17 -12.59
CA GLN A 219 -32.03 6.04 -12.50
C GLN A 219 -30.67 6.37 -13.13
N ASP A 220 -30.65 7.12 -14.24
CA ASP A 220 -29.39 7.59 -14.84
C ASP A 220 -28.60 8.48 -13.87
N TRP A 221 -29.29 9.46 -13.26
CA TRP A 221 -28.71 10.33 -12.25
C TRP A 221 -28.20 9.54 -11.03
N LEU A 222 -29.01 8.62 -10.49
CA LEU A 222 -28.63 7.79 -9.35
C LEU A 222 -27.41 6.92 -9.65
N LEU A 223 -27.30 6.38 -10.86
CA LEU A 223 -26.13 5.61 -11.28
C LEU A 223 -24.88 6.49 -11.37
N ARG A 224 -24.96 7.65 -12.03
CA ARG A 224 -23.84 8.62 -12.10
C ARG A 224 -23.37 9.03 -10.70
N LYS A 225 -24.31 9.38 -9.83
CA LYS A 225 -24.07 9.73 -8.43
C LYS A 225 -23.40 8.60 -7.65
N ASN A 226 -23.80 7.34 -7.87
CA ASN A 226 -23.19 6.18 -7.23
C ASN A 226 -21.73 5.97 -7.69
N ILE A 227 -21.50 6.02 -9.00
CA ILE A 227 -20.16 5.88 -9.60
C ILE A 227 -19.23 6.98 -9.07
N TRP A 228 -19.68 8.24 -9.10
CA TRP A 228 -18.93 9.38 -8.59
C TRP A 228 -18.59 9.24 -7.11
N ARG A 229 -19.56 8.89 -6.24
CA ARG A 229 -19.32 8.66 -4.80
C ARG A 229 -18.23 7.61 -4.58
N ARG A 230 -18.23 6.53 -5.35
CA ARG A 230 -17.18 5.49 -5.26
C ARG A 230 -15.83 5.99 -5.77
N MET A 231 -15.79 6.82 -6.82
CA MET A 231 -14.56 7.45 -7.30
C MET A 231 -13.99 8.41 -6.26
N ARG A 232 -14.81 9.29 -5.71
CA ARG A 232 -14.44 10.21 -4.63
C ARG A 232 -13.92 9.45 -3.41
N TYR A 233 -14.66 8.45 -2.92
CA TYR A 233 -14.21 7.62 -1.79
C TYR A 233 -12.86 6.95 -2.04
N ARG A 234 -12.61 6.44 -3.25
CA ARG A 234 -11.30 5.87 -3.60
C ARG A 234 -10.18 6.91 -3.61
N ARG A 235 -10.45 8.12 -4.12
CA ARG A 235 -9.48 9.23 -4.12
C ARG A 235 -9.16 9.68 -2.69
N GLU A 236 -10.18 9.92 -1.88
CA GLU A 236 -10.02 10.31 -0.46
C GLU A 236 -9.27 9.24 0.34
N ASN A 237 -9.63 7.96 0.19
CA ASN A 237 -8.91 6.88 0.86
C ASN A 237 -7.47 6.76 0.38
N ALA A 238 -7.21 6.89 -0.93
CA ALA A 238 -5.85 6.85 -1.46
C ALA A 238 -5.02 8.03 -0.94
N GLN A 239 -5.63 9.21 -0.80
CA GLN A 239 -5.00 10.37 -0.20
C GLN A 239 -4.68 10.13 1.28
N LYS A 240 -5.65 9.64 2.07
CA LYS A 240 -5.44 9.28 3.49
C LYS A 240 -4.33 8.24 3.68
N VAL A 241 -4.30 7.21 2.83
CA VAL A 241 -3.24 6.18 2.86
C VAL A 241 -1.88 6.80 2.55
N LYS A 242 -1.81 7.67 1.54
CA LYS A 242 -0.57 8.36 1.16
C LYS A 242 -0.08 9.32 2.24
N GLU A 243 -0.99 10.01 2.90
CA GLU A 243 -0.70 10.90 4.03
C GLU A 243 -0.16 10.12 5.22
N MET A 244 -0.82 9.03 5.61
CA MET A 244 -0.32 8.15 6.67
C MET A 244 1.06 7.56 6.35
N GLN A 245 1.30 7.12 5.11
CA GLN A 245 2.62 6.63 4.69
C GLN A 245 3.69 7.70 4.76
N ARG A 246 3.33 8.97 4.49
CA ARG A 246 4.25 10.11 4.64
C ARG A 246 4.55 10.39 6.11
N GLU A 247 3.53 10.36 6.97
CA GLU A 247 3.69 10.53 8.42
C GLU A 247 4.55 9.42 9.03
N GLU A 248 4.32 8.15 8.65
CA GLU A 248 5.14 7.02 9.08
C GLU A 248 6.61 7.20 8.65
N LEU A 249 6.86 7.69 7.43
CA LEU A 249 8.20 7.96 6.94
C LEU A 249 8.87 9.15 7.66
N GLN A 250 8.12 10.19 7.99
CA GLN A 250 8.61 11.33 8.78
C GLN A 250 8.94 10.92 10.22
N GLN A 251 8.10 10.08 10.85
CA GLN A 251 8.37 9.54 12.18
C GLN A 251 9.64 8.69 12.20
N HIS A 252 9.86 7.87 11.17
CA HIS A 252 11.09 7.08 11.04
C HIS A 252 12.33 7.98 10.89
N GLN A 253 12.24 9.05 10.09
CA GLN A 253 13.34 10.01 9.93
C GLN A 253 13.70 10.75 11.22
N LEU A 254 12.73 11.05 12.08
CA LEU A 254 12.98 11.70 13.38
C LEU A 254 13.67 10.76 14.38
N LEU A 255 13.27 9.48 14.40
CA LEU A 255 13.89 8.48 15.28
C LEU A 255 15.33 8.15 14.88
N ASP A 256 15.62 8.09 13.59
CA ASP A 256 16.98 7.86 13.10
C ASP A 256 17.87 9.08 13.38
N GLY A 257 17.34 10.30 13.22
CA GLY A 257 18.08 11.55 13.43
C GLY A 257 18.45 11.87 14.89
N GLU A 258 17.76 11.31 15.88
CA GLU A 258 18.14 11.46 17.29
C GLU A 258 19.30 10.53 17.70
N SER A 259 19.63 9.52 16.90
CA SER A 259 20.73 8.59 17.21
C SER A 259 22.13 9.19 16.97
N ASP A 260 22.28 10.12 16.03
CA ASP A 260 23.58 10.72 15.69
C ASP A 260 24.01 11.83 16.66
N VAL A 261 23.11 12.41 17.46
CA VAL A 261 23.45 13.54 18.35
C VAL A 261 24.03 13.07 19.70
N ASN A 262 23.84 11.81 20.06
CA ASN A 262 24.46 11.21 21.26
C ASN A 262 25.83 10.57 20.99
N GLU A 263 26.29 10.49 19.74
CA GLU A 263 27.64 9.99 19.42
C GLU A 263 28.72 11.09 19.44
N LEU A 264 28.34 12.38 19.48
CA LEU A 264 29.30 13.48 19.68
C LEU A 264 29.68 13.73 21.16
N GLY A 265 29.06 13.04 22.11
CA GLY A 265 29.34 13.15 23.56
C GLY A 265 30.43 12.21 24.08
N THR A 266 30.91 11.26 23.28
CA THR A 266 31.88 10.23 23.70
C THR A 266 33.25 10.39 23.03
N THR A 267 33.59 11.59 22.56
CA THR A 267 34.86 11.84 21.85
C THR A 267 36.05 12.16 22.77
N MET A 268 35.95 11.97 24.09
CA MET A 268 37.11 12.05 24.99
C MET A 268 37.69 10.71 25.45
N ASP A 269 37.02 9.56 25.22
CA ASP A 269 37.58 8.24 25.58
C ASP A 269 37.90 7.33 24.38
N GLU A 270 37.60 7.76 23.14
CA GLU A 270 37.90 6.97 21.94
C GLU A 270 39.35 7.14 21.44
N ALA A 271 40.01 8.25 21.80
CA ALA A 271 41.45 8.42 21.59
C ALA A 271 42.26 7.44 22.47
N THR A 272 41.76 7.09 23.65
CA THR A 272 42.32 6.05 24.53
C THR A 272 41.96 4.65 24.04
N SER A 273 40.76 4.45 23.48
CA SER A 273 40.34 3.16 22.93
C SER A 273 41.13 2.75 21.67
N LEU A 274 41.36 3.66 20.72
CA LEU A 274 42.18 3.40 19.53
C LEU A 274 43.64 3.10 19.88
N GLN A 275 44.16 3.71 20.96
CA GLN A 275 45.51 3.44 21.44
C GLN A 275 45.62 2.05 22.08
N VAL A 276 44.59 1.59 22.80
CA VAL A 276 44.53 0.22 23.35
C VAL A 276 44.35 -0.81 22.22
N GLN A 277 43.51 -0.55 21.22
CA GLN A 277 43.29 -1.47 20.11
C GLN A 277 44.56 -1.69 19.28
N SER A 278 45.33 -0.63 18.99
CA SER A 278 46.60 -0.76 18.27
C SER A 278 47.66 -1.59 19.03
N VAL A 279 47.65 -1.55 20.37
CA VAL A 279 48.56 -2.35 21.19
C VAL A 279 48.14 -3.82 21.20
N VAL A 280 46.83 -4.09 21.21
CA VAL A 280 46.30 -5.46 21.10
C VAL A 280 46.59 -6.04 19.71
N ASP A 281 46.39 -5.28 18.63
CA ASP A 281 46.67 -5.74 17.27
C ASP A 281 48.17 -5.96 17.04
N ALA A 282 49.03 -5.10 17.60
CA ALA A 282 50.48 -5.33 17.59
C ALA A 282 50.89 -6.56 18.40
N ALA A 283 50.25 -6.82 19.55
CA ALA A 283 50.51 -8.02 20.35
C ALA A 283 50.01 -9.30 19.66
N VAL A 284 48.87 -9.25 18.97
CA VAL A 284 48.33 -10.38 18.19
C VAL A 284 49.19 -10.63 16.95
N ALA A 285 49.66 -9.59 16.27
CA ALA A 285 50.60 -9.72 15.14
C ALA A 285 51.96 -10.29 15.60
N ALA A 286 52.49 -9.85 16.75
CA ALA A 286 53.71 -10.40 17.33
C ALA A 286 53.54 -11.86 17.77
N ALA A 287 52.39 -12.22 18.36
CA ALA A 287 52.08 -13.60 18.72
C ALA A 287 51.94 -14.50 17.48
N ALA A 288 51.30 -14.01 16.41
CA ALA A 288 51.18 -14.72 15.14
C ALA A 288 52.55 -14.91 14.47
N ALA A 289 53.43 -13.90 14.50
CA ALA A 289 54.80 -14.01 13.97
C ALA A 289 55.64 -15.03 14.77
N ALA A 290 55.56 -15.02 16.10
CA ALA A 290 56.25 -16.01 16.94
C ALA A 290 55.71 -17.44 16.71
N HIS A 291 54.41 -17.58 16.44
CA HIS A 291 53.81 -18.88 16.14
C HIS A 291 54.21 -19.39 14.74
N ALA A 292 54.40 -18.49 13.77
CA ALA A 292 54.89 -18.82 12.44
C ALA A 292 56.36 -19.28 12.45
N GLU A 293 57.22 -18.69 13.29
CA GLU A 293 58.59 -19.18 13.48
C GLU A 293 58.62 -20.61 14.06
N SER A 294 57.67 -20.98 14.92
CA SER A 294 57.59 -22.36 15.44
C SER A 294 57.15 -23.41 14.41
N TYR A 295 56.57 -22.99 13.29
CA TYR A 295 56.13 -23.86 12.18
C TYR A 295 57.09 -23.84 10.99
N ALA A 296 58.11 -22.99 10.99
CA ALA A 296 59.09 -22.91 9.90
C ALA A 296 60.04 -24.12 9.85
N ASP A 297 60.16 -24.90 10.94
CA ASP A 297 60.99 -26.11 11.00
C ASP A 297 60.32 -27.37 10.43
N CYS A 298 59.05 -27.30 9.97
CA CYS A 298 58.32 -28.47 9.45
C CYS A 298 57.92 -28.41 7.98
N PHE A 299 58.35 -27.41 7.21
CA PHE A 299 58.06 -27.33 5.78
C PHE A 299 59.31 -27.44 4.91
N ASP A 300 59.26 -28.37 3.96
CA ASP A 300 60.31 -28.65 2.99
C ASP A 300 60.50 -27.44 2.06
N ALA A 301 61.73 -26.91 1.99
CA ALA A 301 62.08 -25.67 1.30
C ALA A 301 61.73 -25.64 -0.20
N VAL A 302 61.34 -26.79 -0.76
CA VAL A 302 60.96 -26.98 -2.17
C VAL A 302 59.56 -26.43 -2.48
N ALA A 303 58.66 -26.31 -1.49
CA ALA A 303 57.28 -25.84 -1.74
C ALA A 303 57.15 -24.30 -1.83
N VAL A 304 58.10 -23.54 -1.27
CA VAL A 304 58.07 -22.07 -1.25
C VAL A 304 58.73 -21.45 -2.49
N ALA A 305 59.55 -22.22 -3.23
CA ALA A 305 60.21 -21.77 -4.45
C ALA A 305 59.29 -21.69 -5.69
N ALA A 306 58.02 -22.07 -5.58
CA ALA A 306 57.07 -22.06 -6.71
C ALA A 306 56.18 -20.81 -6.79
N LEU A 307 56.36 -19.83 -5.89
CA LEU A 307 55.67 -18.55 -5.92
C LEU A 307 56.65 -17.43 -6.28
N ASP A 308 57.24 -17.51 -7.47
CA ASP A 308 58.04 -16.46 -8.06
C ASP A 308 57.56 -16.08 -9.47
N ALA A 309 57.57 -14.78 -9.74
CA ALA A 309 57.54 -14.11 -11.05
C ALA A 309 56.25 -14.06 -11.91
N GLY A 310 55.04 -14.25 -11.37
CA GLY A 310 53.81 -14.25 -12.20
C GLY A 310 52.91 -13.01 -12.17
N THR A 311 52.82 -12.29 -11.05
CA THR A 311 51.57 -11.55 -10.73
C THR A 311 51.69 -10.02 -10.69
N VAL A 312 52.81 -9.43 -11.13
CA VAL A 312 53.04 -7.96 -11.09
C VAL A 312 53.19 -7.33 -12.49
N SER A 313 52.65 -7.94 -13.55
CA SER A 313 52.62 -7.32 -14.88
C SER A 313 51.28 -7.47 -15.58
N ARG A 314 50.24 -6.82 -15.04
CA ARG A 314 49.05 -6.48 -15.84
C ARG A 314 48.17 -5.39 -15.24
N VAL A 315 48.75 -4.25 -14.86
CA VAL A 315 48.00 -3.00 -14.67
C VAL A 315 48.84 -1.86 -15.25
N GLY A 316 48.63 -1.57 -16.53
CA GLY A 316 49.35 -0.52 -17.25
C GLY A 316 49.16 -0.68 -18.75
N GLY A 317 48.07 -0.13 -19.29
CA GLY A 317 47.82 -0.18 -20.73
C GLY A 317 46.52 0.51 -21.14
N ASP A 318 46.70 1.76 -21.56
CA ASP A 318 45.88 2.50 -22.54
C ASP A 318 44.61 3.21 -22.04
N VAL A 319 44.82 4.41 -21.48
CA VAL A 319 43.79 5.44 -21.31
C VAL A 319 43.96 6.44 -22.46
N GLY A 320 43.01 6.41 -23.39
CA GLY A 320 42.75 7.52 -24.30
C GLY A 320 42.07 8.67 -23.55
N GLU A 321 42.57 9.87 -23.81
CA GLU A 321 42.15 11.14 -23.22
C GLU A 321 40.67 11.49 -23.43
N GLU A 322 40.21 12.43 -22.59
CA GLU A 322 38.99 13.26 -22.70
C GLU A 322 37.72 12.76 -21.98
N ASN A 323 37.66 12.98 -20.66
CA ASN A 323 36.82 14.04 -20.05
C ASN A 323 36.84 13.98 -18.52
N GLY A 324 36.85 15.16 -17.90
CA GLY A 324 37.00 15.34 -16.46
C GLY A 324 35.87 14.75 -15.62
N GLY A 325 36.27 14.03 -14.58
CA GLY A 325 35.46 13.62 -13.45
C GLY A 325 36.40 13.27 -12.30
N GLU A 326 36.22 13.90 -11.16
CA GLU A 326 37.05 13.76 -9.96
C GLU A 326 37.09 12.30 -9.50
N GLY A 327 38.29 11.80 -9.24
CA GLY A 327 38.58 10.40 -8.96
C GLY A 327 38.45 10.02 -7.48
N GLU A 328 37.77 8.91 -7.24
CA GLU A 328 38.06 8.00 -6.12
C GLU A 328 38.83 6.81 -6.70
N GLU A 329 40.13 6.75 -6.45
CA GLU A 329 40.97 5.61 -6.80
C GLU A 329 40.67 4.45 -5.84
N GLY A 330 40.25 3.31 -6.41
CA GLY A 330 39.90 2.10 -5.68
C GLY A 330 41.09 1.44 -5.01
N ILE A 331 41.15 1.53 -3.68
CA ILE A 331 41.90 0.59 -2.85
C ILE A 331 41.08 -0.70 -2.80
N ILE A 332 41.36 -1.64 -3.69
CA ILE A 332 40.89 -3.03 -3.50
C ILE A 332 41.59 -3.53 -2.24
N SER A 333 40.82 -3.63 -1.14
CA SER A 333 41.31 -4.06 0.16
C SER A 333 42.02 -5.40 0.03
N ALA A 334 43.20 -5.53 0.62
CA ALA A 334 43.96 -6.79 0.68
C ALA A 334 43.11 -7.95 1.25
N LEU A 335 42.06 -7.64 2.02
CA LEU A 335 41.08 -8.60 2.50
C LEU A 335 40.25 -9.24 1.38
N ASP A 336 39.89 -8.47 0.34
CA ASP A 336 39.05 -8.94 -0.75
C ASP A 336 39.84 -9.84 -1.72
N ALA A 337 41.13 -9.54 -1.90
CA ALA A 337 42.06 -10.42 -2.60
C ALA A 337 42.31 -11.74 -1.84
N ALA A 338 42.44 -11.69 -0.50
CA ALA A 338 42.58 -12.89 0.33
C ALA A 338 41.31 -13.75 0.32
N ALA A 339 40.12 -13.13 0.32
CA ALA A 339 38.84 -13.83 0.24
C ALA A 339 38.65 -14.55 -1.11
N GLN A 340 39.06 -13.94 -2.23
CA GLN A 340 39.00 -14.57 -3.55
C GLN A 340 39.96 -15.75 -3.67
N LEU A 341 41.16 -15.66 -3.07
CA LEU A 341 42.10 -16.78 -3.01
C LEU A 341 41.56 -17.94 -2.19
N ALA A 342 40.97 -17.67 -1.01
CA ALA A 342 40.34 -18.71 -0.18
C ALA A 342 39.16 -19.39 -0.88
N ALA A 343 38.36 -18.65 -1.67
CA ALA A 343 37.22 -19.19 -2.41
C ALA A 343 37.63 -20.14 -3.55
N SER A 344 38.79 -19.90 -4.19
CA SER A 344 39.27 -20.75 -5.28
C SER A 344 39.85 -22.10 -4.83
N VAL A 345 40.34 -22.19 -3.59
CA VAL A 345 40.86 -23.44 -2.99
C VAL A 345 39.72 -24.39 -2.61
N LEU A 346 38.50 -23.88 -2.36
CA LEU A 346 37.39 -24.68 -1.83
C LEU A 346 36.48 -25.34 -2.88
N ASN A 347 36.72 -25.17 -4.18
CA ASN A 347 35.84 -25.75 -5.21
C ASN A 347 36.58 -26.49 -6.35
N PRO A 348 37.15 -27.69 -6.09
CA PRO A 348 37.91 -28.43 -7.10
C PRO A 348 37.06 -29.38 -8.00
N GLY A 349 35.73 -29.24 -8.10
CA GLY A 349 34.92 -30.27 -8.79
C GLY A 349 33.62 -29.80 -9.44
N GLY A 350 33.70 -29.41 -10.71
CA GLY A 350 32.53 -29.16 -11.57
C GLY A 350 32.74 -29.77 -12.96
N VAL A 351 32.83 -31.10 -13.04
CA VAL A 351 32.85 -31.84 -14.31
C VAL A 351 31.41 -32.01 -14.79
N GLY A 352 31.12 -31.49 -15.99
CA GLY A 352 29.80 -31.53 -16.62
C GLY A 352 29.43 -32.93 -17.12
N LEU A 353 28.14 -33.24 -17.04
CA LEU A 353 27.51 -34.37 -17.72
C LEU A 353 26.32 -33.83 -18.53
N ASP A 354 26.41 -33.99 -19.85
CA ASP A 354 25.33 -33.79 -20.82
C ASP A 354 24.26 -34.88 -20.67
N PRO A 355 22.96 -34.57 -20.81
CA PRO A 355 21.95 -35.58 -21.06
C PRO A 355 21.52 -35.62 -22.53
N GLU A 356 21.45 -36.87 -23.00
CA GLU A 356 21.21 -37.35 -24.35
C GLU A 356 19.82 -37.02 -24.93
N GLU A 357 19.79 -37.03 -26.27
CA GLU A 357 18.62 -37.13 -27.14
C GLU A 357 17.86 -38.44 -26.92
N GLU A 358 16.51 -38.37 -26.89
CA GLU A 358 15.58 -39.45 -27.29
C GLU A 358 14.17 -38.80 -27.30
N GLY A 359 13.22 -39.03 -28.21
CA GLY A 359 13.05 -39.91 -29.37
C GLY A 359 11.61 -39.69 -29.86
N HIS A 360 11.39 -39.73 -31.17
CA HIS A 360 10.10 -39.56 -31.83
C HIS A 360 9.13 -40.73 -31.57
N GLY A 361 7.83 -40.46 -31.55
CA GLY A 361 6.77 -41.48 -31.56
C GLY A 361 5.40 -40.88 -31.90
N GLU A 362 5.12 -40.78 -33.19
CA GLU A 362 3.84 -40.35 -33.77
C GLU A 362 3.02 -41.61 -34.10
N GLU A 363 1.85 -41.81 -33.48
CA GLU A 363 0.92 -42.88 -33.84
C GLU A 363 -0.46 -42.29 -34.15
N VAL A 364 -0.81 -42.31 -35.43
CA VAL A 364 -2.10 -41.91 -35.99
C VAL A 364 -2.97 -43.16 -36.11
N VAL A 365 -4.07 -43.23 -35.36
CA VAL A 365 -5.11 -44.25 -35.57
C VAL A 365 -6.34 -43.57 -36.17
N HIS A 366 -6.56 -43.84 -37.45
CA HIS A 366 -7.81 -43.61 -38.16
C HIS A 366 -8.74 -44.82 -37.91
N CYS A 367 -9.98 -44.59 -37.47
CA CYS A 367 -11.05 -45.58 -37.61
C CYS A 367 -12.15 -45.02 -38.52
N VAL A 368 -12.60 -45.90 -39.41
CA VAL A 368 -13.66 -45.77 -40.42
C VAL A 368 -15.02 -46.04 -39.80
#